data_AF-A0A970PK64-F1
#
_entry.id   AF-A0A970PK64-F1
#
_cell.length_a   1.000
_cell.length_b   1.000
_cell.length_c   1.000
_cell.angle_alpha   90.00
_cell.angle_beta   90.00
_cell.angle_gamma   90.00
#
_symmetry.space_group_name_H-M   'P 1'
#
loop_
_entity.id
_entity.type
_entity.pdbx_description
1 polymer ?
#
loop_
_entity_poly.entity_id
_entity_poly.type
_entity_poly.pdbx_seq_one_letter_code
_entity_poly.pdbx_strand_id
1 'polypeptide(L)' 'MKKLCLIGILSVMCFAFLFAEPDYTMIDPLSLPTYSGSLYEPSVKVVYEDASGQYILVEVNGKLHAYYL' A
#
# COMPACT_ATOMS: atom_id res chain seq x y z
N MET A 1 6.47 -1.11 -38.54
CA MET A 1 5.12 -1.01 -37.92
C MET A 1 4.96 -1.95 -36.72
N LYS A 2 5.09 -3.28 -36.84
CA LYS A 2 4.98 -4.22 -35.70
C LYS A 2 5.85 -3.92 -34.47
N LYS A 3 7.11 -3.48 -34.68
CA LYS A 3 8.04 -3.14 -33.58
C LYS A 3 7.60 -1.89 -32.78
N LEU A 4 6.97 -0.91 -33.43
CA LEU A 4 6.46 0.30 -32.76
C LEU A 4 5.25 -0.02 -31.89
N CYS A 5 4.36 -0.92 -32.33
CA CYS A 5 3.27 -1.41 -31.49
C CYS A 5 3.78 -2.13 -30.25
N LEU A 6 4.82 -2.96 -30.38
CA LEU A 6 5.40 -3.68 -29.25
C LEU A 6 5.99 -2.72 -28.19
N ILE A 7 6.70 -1.68 -28.64
CA ILE A 7 7.26 -0.65 -27.76
C ILE A 7 6.15 0.14 -27.06
N GLY A 8 5.06 0.46 -27.78
CA GLY A 8 3.89 1.12 -27.20
C GLY A 8 3.25 0.30 -26.08
N ILE A 9 3.04 -1.00 -26.29
CA ILE A 9 2.46 -1.91 -25.29
C ILE A 9 3.38 -2.00 -24.06
N LEU A 10 4.68 -2.18 -24.28
CA LEU A 10 5.65 -2.28 -23.18
C LEU A 10 5.71 -0.99 -22.35
N SER A 11 5.68 0.17 -23.01
CA SER A 11 5.63 1.47 -22.35
C SER A 11 4.38 1.60 -21.46
N VAL A 12 3.19 1.29 -22.01
CA VAL A 12 1.93 1.33 -21.26
C VAL A 12 1.97 0.41 -20.05
N MET A 13 2.52 -0.80 -20.19
CA MET A 13 2.68 -1.72 -19.06
C MET A 13 3.64 -1.15 -18.00
N CYS A 14 4.80 -0.62 -18.39
CA CYS A 14 5.74 -0.02 -17.44
C CYS A 14 5.12 1.15 -16.68
N PHE A 15 4.38 2.02 -17.34
CA PHE A 15 3.66 3.12 -16.67
C PHE A 15 2.58 2.59 -15.73
N ALA A 16 1.82 1.56 -16.12
CA ALA A 16 0.82 0.96 -15.24
C ALA A 16 1.44 0.39 -13.94
N PHE A 17 2.63 -0.22 -14.02
CA PHE A 17 3.34 -0.71 -12.84
C PHE A 17 3.87 0.38 -11.92
N LEU A 18 4.29 1.54 -12.47
CA LEU A 18 4.82 2.65 -11.68
C LEU A 18 3.76 3.39 -10.87
N PHE A 19 2.50 3.34 -11.32
CA PHE A 19 1.37 4.05 -10.70
C PHE A 19 0.34 3.11 -10.06
N ALA A 20 0.65 1.81 -9.96
CA ALA A 20 -0.23 0.88 -9.27
C ALA A 20 -0.27 1.21 -7.78
N GLU A 21 -1.46 1.53 -7.27
CA GLU A 21 -1.66 1.64 -5.84
C GLU A 21 -1.45 0.26 -5.19
N PRO A 22 -0.76 0.20 -4.04
CA PRO A 22 -0.58 -1.05 -3.32
C PRO A 22 -1.93 -1.58 -2.84
N ASP A 23 -2.22 -2.84 -3.15
CA ASP A 23 -3.37 -3.55 -2.62
C ASP A 23 -3.08 -4.03 -1.20
N TYR A 24 -3.47 -3.21 -0.22
CA TYR A 24 -3.29 -3.50 1.19
C TYR A 24 -4.15 -4.66 1.70
N THR A 25 -5.19 -5.08 0.97
CA THR A 25 -6.07 -6.19 1.37
C THR A 25 -5.39 -7.56 1.26
N MET A 26 -4.35 -7.66 0.45
CA MET A 26 -3.57 -8.88 0.25
C MET A 26 -2.49 -9.10 1.32
N ILE A 27 -2.27 -8.12 2.20
CA ILE A 27 -1.23 -8.17 3.24
C ILE A 27 -1.83 -8.76 4.51
N ASP A 28 -1.23 -9.84 5.01
CA ASP A 28 -1.60 -10.40 6.32
C ASP A 28 -1.19 -9.43 7.44
N PRO A 29 -2.13 -8.83 8.20
CA PRO A 29 -1.82 -7.86 9.24
C PRO A 29 -0.98 -8.47 10.38
N LEU A 30 -1.08 -9.78 10.63
CA LEU A 30 -0.30 -10.46 11.67
C LEU A 30 1.17 -10.63 11.29
N SER A 31 1.49 -10.50 10.00
CA SER A 31 2.87 -10.52 9.51
C SER A 31 3.60 -9.18 9.71
N LEU A 32 2.84 -8.12 10.03
CA LEU A 32 3.37 -6.77 10.19
C LEU A 32 3.75 -6.45 11.63
N PRO A 33 4.74 -5.57 11.85
CA PRO A 33 5.00 -5.03 13.17
C PRO A 33 3.80 -4.24 13.67
N THR A 34 3.50 -4.37 14.97
CA THR A 34 2.41 -3.62 15.60
C THR A 34 2.84 -2.19 15.90
N TYR A 35 2.02 -1.21 15.51
CA TYR A 35 2.16 0.18 15.93
C TYR A 35 1.33 0.42 17.18
N SER A 36 1.94 0.99 18.23
CA SER A 36 1.30 1.28 19.52
C SER A 36 1.23 2.78 19.85
N GLY A 37 1.64 3.64 18.91
CA GLY A 37 1.62 5.10 19.10
C GLY A 37 0.26 5.73 18.82
N SER A 38 0.20 7.06 18.81
CA SER A 38 -1.03 7.79 18.51
C SER A 38 -1.26 7.89 17.00
N LEU A 39 -2.45 7.55 16.55
CA LEU A 39 -2.86 7.72 15.14
C LEU A 39 -2.95 9.19 14.70
N TYR A 40 -2.99 10.11 15.66
CA TYR A 40 -3.02 11.56 15.39
C TYR A 40 -1.63 12.17 15.27
N GLU A 41 -0.56 11.37 15.39
CA GLU A 41 0.79 11.86 15.15
C GLU A 41 0.96 12.26 13.68
N PRO A 42 1.55 13.44 13.39
CA PRO A 42 1.71 13.92 12.01
C PRO A 42 2.54 12.99 11.11
N SER A 43 3.39 12.14 11.72
CA SER A 43 4.23 11.16 11.05
C SER A 43 3.50 9.86 10.68
N VAL A 44 2.26 9.69 11.12
CA VAL A 44 1.45 8.49 10.88
C VAL A 44 0.50 8.77 9.73
N LYS A 45 0.57 7.93 8.70
CA LYS A 45 -0.36 7.96 7.58
C LYS A 45 -1.20 6.69 7.62
N VAL A 46 -2.51 6.83 7.79
CA VAL A 46 -3.44 5.70 7.60
C VAL A 46 -3.50 5.39 6.10
N VAL A 47 -3.22 4.15 5.73
CA VAL A 47 -3.21 3.70 4.33
C VAL A 47 -4.31 2.70 4.02
N TYR A 48 -4.84 2.04 5.04
CA TYR A 48 -5.96 1.11 4.90
C TYR A 48 -6.70 0.97 6.23
N GLU A 49 -8.03 0.85 6.15
CA GLU A 49 -8.90 0.53 7.29
C GLU A 49 -9.63 -0.78 6.99
N ASP A 50 -9.57 -1.72 7.92
CA ASP A 50 -10.28 -2.99 7.79
C ASP A 50 -11.79 -2.77 7.85
N ALA A 51 -12.53 -3.43 6.95
CA ALA A 51 -13.99 -3.32 6.87
C ALA A 51 -14.70 -3.86 8.13
N SER A 52 -14.06 -4.77 8.88
CA SER A 52 -14.59 -5.29 10.14
C SER A 52 -14.20 -4.44 11.35
N GLY A 53 -13.38 -3.40 11.15
CA GLY A 53 -12.91 -2.52 12.22
C GLY A 53 -11.98 -3.21 13.22
N GLN A 54 -11.31 -4.31 12.84
CA GLN A 54 -10.40 -5.02 13.75
C GLN A 54 -8.99 -4.43 13.77
N TYR A 55 -8.56 -3.85 12.66
CA TYR A 55 -7.25 -3.25 12.53
C TYR A 55 -7.24 -2.17 11.44
N ILE A 56 -6.19 -1.37 11.45
CA ILE A 56 -5.86 -0.43 10.40
C ILE A 56 -4.39 -0.61 10.04
N LEU A 57 -4.04 -0.38 8.78
CA LEU A 57 -2.64 -0.33 8.37
C LEU A 57 -2.19 1.12 8.31
N VAL A 58 -1.04 1.37 8.93
CA VAL A 58 -0.43 2.69 8.99
C VAL A 58 0.99 2.66 8.46
N GLU A 59 1.35 3.70 7.72
CA GLU A 59 2.71 3.94 7.28
C GLU A 59 3.35 4.97 8.22
N VAL A 60 4.47 4.59 8.83
CA VAL A 60 5.25 5.44 9.73
C VAL A 60 6.68 5.42 9.26
N ASN A 61 7.21 6.59 8.88
CA ASN A 61 8.57 6.74 8.33
C ASN A 61 8.86 5.78 7.16
N GLY A 62 7.89 5.59 6.25
CA GLY A 62 8.02 4.71 5.08
C GLY A 62 7.93 3.21 5.39
N LYS A 63 7.54 2.83 6.62
CA LYS A 63 7.35 1.43 7.02
C LYS A 63 5.89 1.16 7.36
N LEU A 64 5.38 0.06 6.83
CA LEU A 64 4.02 -0.40 7.09
C LEU A 64 3.94 -1.12 8.44
N HIS A 65 2.90 -0.80 9.22
CA HIS A 65 2.59 -1.41 10.50
C HIS A 65 1.09 -1.70 10.59
N ALA A 66 0.74 -2.67 11.43
CA ALA A 66 -0.65 -2.92 11.81
C ALA A 66 -0.97 -2.23 13.15
N TYR A 67 -2.12 -1.59 13.25
CA TYR A 67 -2.65 -1.06 14.50
C TYR A 67 -3.99 -1.75 14.77
N TYR A 68 -4.10 -2.43 15.91
CA TYR A 68 -5.28 -3.21 16.29
C TYR A 68 -6.19 -2.37 17.19
N LEU A 69 -7.50 -2.39 16.90
CA LEU A 69 -8.54 -1.61 17.58
C LEU A 69 -9.12 -2.32 18.81
#